data_AF-A0A7K3PXQ3-F1
#
_entry.id   AF-A0A7K3PXQ3-F1
#
_cell.length_a   1.000
_cell.length_b   1.000
_cell.length_c   1.000
_cell.angle_alpha   90.00
_cell.angle_beta   90.00
_cell.angle_gamma   90.00
#
_symmetry.space_group_name_H-M   'P 1'
#
loop_
_entity.id
_entity.type
_entity.pdbx_description
1 polymer ?
#
loop_
_entity_poly.entity_id
_entity_poly.type
_entity_poly.pdbx_seq_one_letter_code
_entity_poly.pdbx_strand_id
1 'polypeptide(L)'
;MPERITARRAELDGLEEQLARQPAEVRAERDELAVAEKVLERMSEQLAEERAASAPDVSVRSKLEPLRGKLVRLVDRGWLRKQPDGRFTVRLCVRL
;
A
#
# COMPACT_ATOMS: atom_id res chain seq x y z
N MET A 1 6.76 65.20 -9.82
CA MET A 1 7.42 64.44 -8.72
C MET A 1 6.44 63.72 -7.78
N PRO A 2 5.36 64.31 -7.25
CA PRO A 2 4.46 63.61 -6.32
C PRO A 2 3.73 62.41 -6.95
N GLU A 3 3.37 62.49 -8.23
CA GLU A 3 2.67 61.40 -8.93
C GLU A 3 3.45 60.08 -8.96
N ARG A 4 4.78 60.13 -9.11
CA ARG A 4 5.64 58.92 -9.06
C ARG A 4 5.65 58.27 -7.68
N ILE A 5 5.56 59.08 -6.62
CA ILE A 5 5.51 58.59 -5.24
C ILE A 5 4.15 57.92 -4.98
N THR A 6 3.06 58.53 -5.44
CA THR A 6 1.71 57.96 -5.32
C THR A 6 1.58 56.67 -6.11
N ALA A 7 2.08 56.63 -7.35
CA ALA A 7 2.08 55.40 -8.16
C ALA A 7 2.86 54.28 -7.48
N ARG A 8 4.05 54.58 -6.95
CA ARG A 8 4.87 53.57 -6.27
C ARG A 8 4.24 53.05 -4.98
N ARG A 9 3.48 53.89 -4.25
CA ARG A 9 2.73 53.46 -3.07
C ARG A 9 1.61 52.50 -3.44
N ALA A 10 0.80 52.84 -4.44
CA ALA A 10 -0.25 51.94 -4.92
C ALA A 10 0.30 50.60 -5.44
N GLU A 11 1.47 50.62 -6.09
CA GLU A 11 2.17 49.38 -6.47
C GLU A 11 2.59 48.54 -5.26
N LEU A 12 3.11 49.18 -4.20
CA LEU A 12 3.49 48.48 -2.98
C LEU A 12 2.27 47.92 -2.24
N ASP A 13 1.18 48.68 -2.14
CA ASP A 13 -0.07 48.22 -1.52
C ASP A 13 -0.62 46.97 -2.25
N GLY A 14 -0.59 46.96 -3.59
CA GLY A 14 -0.98 45.80 -4.39
C GLY A 14 -0.07 44.59 -4.19
N LEU A 15 1.24 44.80 -4.02
CA LEU A 15 2.19 43.73 -3.69
C LEU A 15 1.97 43.20 -2.27
N GLU A 16 1.64 44.06 -1.30
CA GLU A 16 1.31 43.67 0.06
C GLU A 16 0.05 42.80 0.11
N GLU A 17 -1.00 43.17 -0.64
CA GLU A 17 -2.20 42.33 -0.77
C GLU A 17 -1.88 40.97 -1.39
N GLN A 18 -1.06 40.93 -2.44
CA GLN A 18 -0.64 39.68 -3.08
C GLN A 18 0.19 38.80 -2.13
N LEU A 19 1.10 39.41 -1.37
CA LEU A 19 1.92 38.72 -0.38
C LEU A 19 1.10 38.23 0.81
N ALA A 20 -0.01 38.89 1.16
CA ALA A 20 -0.93 38.40 2.18
C ALA A 20 -1.79 37.23 1.67
N ARG A 21 -2.13 37.24 0.39
CA ARG A 21 -2.98 36.23 -0.25
C ARG A 21 -2.28 34.87 -0.42
N GLN A 22 -1.07 34.85 -0.97
CA GLN A 22 -0.32 33.61 -1.21
C GLN A 22 -0.16 32.70 0.03
N PRO A 23 0.28 33.19 1.21
CA PRO A 23 0.42 32.34 2.38
C PRO A 23 -0.93 31.90 2.95
N ALA A 24 -2.03 32.64 2.73
CA ALA A 24 -3.36 32.20 3.11
C ALA A 24 -3.82 31.00 2.25
N GLU A 25 -3.59 31.06 0.95
CA GLU A 25 -3.86 29.95 0.02
C GLU A 25 -3.03 28.71 0.38
N VAL A 26 -1.72 28.86 0.60
CA VAL A 26 -0.86 27.73 1.01
C VAL A 26 -1.26 27.14 2.36
N ARG A 27 -1.76 27.95 3.30
CA ARG A 27 -2.29 27.44 4.58
C ARG A 27 -3.55 26.63 4.37
N ALA A 28 -4.49 27.11 3.56
CA ALA A 28 -5.69 26.37 3.22
C ALA A 28 -5.37 25.01 2.56
N GLU A 29 -4.43 25.01 1.60
CA GLU A 29 -3.97 23.75 0.98
C GLU A 29 -3.33 22.80 2.00
N ARG A 30 -2.54 23.32 2.95
CA ARG A 30 -1.96 22.50 4.02
C ARG A 30 -3.02 21.92 4.96
N ASP A 31 -4.08 22.66 5.23
CA ASP A 31 -5.20 22.16 6.03
C ASP A 31 -5.94 21.03 5.31
N GLU A 32 -6.16 21.16 3.99
CA GLU A 32 -6.71 20.09 3.15
C GLU A 32 -5.80 18.86 3.12
N LEU A 33 -4.49 19.05 2.97
CA LEU A 33 -3.51 17.97 3.02
C LEU A 33 -3.50 17.26 4.37
N ALA A 34 -3.61 18.00 5.48
CA ALA A 34 -3.68 17.42 6.82
C ALA A 34 -4.95 16.55 7.00
N VAL A 35 -6.05 16.90 6.35
CA VAL A 35 -7.25 16.06 6.31
C VAL A 35 -7.00 14.81 5.47
N ALA A 36 -6.40 14.96 4.28
CA ALA A 36 -6.08 13.83 3.41
C ALA A 36 -5.14 12.82 4.07
N GLU A 37 -4.12 13.30 4.80
CA GLU A 37 -3.21 12.45 5.57
C GLU A 37 -3.94 11.62 6.63
N LYS A 38 -4.85 12.24 7.38
CA LYS A 38 -5.67 11.51 8.36
C LYS A 38 -6.55 10.45 7.69
N VAL A 39 -7.14 10.75 6.53
CA VAL A 39 -7.92 9.75 5.78
C VAL A 39 -7.06 8.58 5.35
N LEU A 40 -5.85 8.86 4.84
CA LEU A 40 -4.90 7.82 4.44
C LEU A 40 -4.50 6.94 5.62
N GLU A 41 -4.27 7.52 6.80
CA GLU A 41 -3.95 6.75 8.00
C GLU A 41 -5.10 5.81 8.39
N ARG A 42 -6.34 6.31 8.40
CA ARG A 42 -7.51 5.46 8.72
C ARG A 42 -7.71 4.35 7.69
N MET A 43 -7.46 4.63 6.41
CA MET A 43 -7.52 3.63 5.36
C MET A 43 -6.40 2.59 5.52
N SER A 44 -5.19 3.00 5.91
CA SER A 44 -4.06 2.09 6.11
C SER A 44 -4.32 1.14 7.29
N GLU A 45 -4.88 1.66 8.39
CA GLU A 45 -5.36 0.88 9.54
C GLU A 45 -6.40 -0.17 9.11
N GLN A 46 -7.45 0.26 8.39
CA GLN A 46 -8.49 -0.65 7.91
C GLN A 46 -7.95 -1.74 6.99
N LEU A 47 -7.02 -1.40 6.09
CA LEU A 47 -6.37 -2.36 5.21
C LEU A 47 -5.47 -3.34 5.98
N ALA A 48 -4.81 -2.89 7.04
CA ALA A 48 -4.02 -3.76 7.91
C ALA A 48 -4.92 -4.76 8.65
N GLU A 49 -6.06 -4.31 9.17
CA GLU A 49 -7.06 -5.17 9.81
C GLU A 49 -7.64 -6.20 8.83
N GLU A 50 -8.03 -5.78 7.63
CA GLU A 50 -8.55 -6.69 6.60
C GLU A 50 -7.50 -7.74 6.18
N ARG A 51 -6.24 -7.33 6.05
CA ARG A 51 -5.13 -8.26 5.77
C ARG A 51 -4.89 -9.22 6.91
N ALA A 52 -4.97 -8.77 8.17
CA ALA A 52 -4.83 -9.64 9.33
C ALA A 52 -5.97 -10.66 9.41
N ALA A 53 -7.20 -10.24 9.12
CA ALA A 53 -8.38 -11.12 9.11
C ALA A 53 -8.35 -12.17 7.99
N SER A 54 -7.76 -11.84 6.84
CA SER A 54 -7.64 -12.75 5.68
C SER A 54 -6.32 -13.56 5.64
N ALA A 55 -5.34 -13.23 6.47
CA ALA A 55 -4.07 -13.92 6.49
C ALA A 55 -4.24 -15.37 6.99
N PRO A 56 -3.65 -16.36 6.30
CA PRO A 56 -3.60 -17.72 6.83
C PRO A 56 -2.74 -17.74 8.09
N ASP A 57 -3.20 -18.47 9.11
CA ASP A 57 -2.50 -18.63 10.37
C ASP A 57 -1.04 -19.09 10.17
N VAL A 58 -0.09 -18.37 10.79
CA VAL A 58 1.34 -18.63 10.62
C VAL A 58 1.74 -20.01 11.15
N SER A 59 1.05 -20.53 12.17
CA SER A 59 1.26 -21.89 12.67
C SER A 59 0.82 -22.94 11.65
N VAL A 60 -0.30 -22.71 10.95
CA VAL A 60 -0.70 -23.56 9.80
C VAL A 60 0.39 -23.57 8.73
N ARG A 61 0.94 -22.41 8.37
CA ARG A 61 2.03 -22.32 7.40
C ARG A 61 3.28 -23.10 7.85
N SER A 62 3.72 -22.89 9.09
CA SER A 62 4.86 -23.59 9.68
C SER A 62 4.68 -25.11 9.75
N LYS A 63 3.45 -25.61 9.92
CA LYS A 63 3.14 -27.05 9.87
C LYS A 63 3.12 -27.60 8.44
N LEU A 64 2.68 -26.81 7.47
CA LEU A 64 2.58 -27.23 6.07
C LEU A 64 3.93 -27.25 5.33
N GLU A 65 4.87 -26.38 5.68
CA GLU A 65 6.16 -26.25 5.00
C GLU A 65 7.00 -27.56 5.05
N PRO A 66 7.14 -28.23 6.20
CA PRO A 66 7.79 -29.54 6.27
C PRO A 66 7.05 -30.63 5.48
N LEU A 67 5.70 -30.60 5.45
CA LEU A 67 4.90 -31.56 4.70
C LEU A 67 5.06 -31.38 3.19
N ARG A 68 5.16 -30.14 2.71
CA ARG A 68 5.48 -29.85 1.29
C ARG A 68 6.80 -30.50 0.88
N GLY A 69 7.85 -30.38 1.70
CA GLY A 69 9.14 -31.03 1.43
C GLY A 69 9.03 -32.56 1.36
N LYS A 70 8.24 -33.18 2.25
CA LYS A 70 7.99 -34.63 2.23
C LYS A 70 7.25 -35.07 0.96
N LEU A 71 6.20 -34.34 0.57
CA LEU A 71 5.44 -34.64 -0.66
C LEU A 71 6.31 -34.51 -1.91
N VAL A 72 7.20 -33.52 -1.97
CA VAL A 72 8.18 -33.37 -3.07
C VAL A 72 9.11 -34.59 -3.13
N ARG A 73 9.68 -35.02 -2.00
CA ARG A 73 10.56 -36.22 -1.98
C ARG A 73 9.86 -37.48 -2.47
N LEU A 74 8.55 -37.64 -2.20
CA LEU A 74 7.78 -38.77 -2.70
C LEU A 74 7.52 -38.68 -4.21
N VAL A 75 7.42 -37.47 -4.77
CA VAL A 75 7.41 -37.26 -6.22
C VAL A 75 8.75 -37.62 -6.83
N ASP A 76 9.86 -37.17 -6.23
CA ASP A 76 11.22 -37.43 -6.73
C ASP A 76 11.53 -38.93 -6.75
N ARG A 77 11.04 -39.68 -5.76
CA ARG A 77 11.16 -41.15 -5.70
C ARG A 77 10.24 -41.88 -6.69
N GLY A 78 9.37 -41.15 -7.39
CA GLY A 78 8.42 -41.70 -8.35
C GLY A 78 7.16 -42.32 -7.75
N TRP A 79 6.89 -42.11 -6.47
CA TRP A 79 5.72 -42.68 -5.78
C TRP A 79 4.47 -41.81 -5.99
N LEU A 80 4.66 -40.49 -6.05
CA LEU A 80 3.60 -39.52 -6.33
C LEU A 80 3.82 -38.83 -7.68
N ARG A 81 2.74 -38.29 -8.27
CA ARG A 81 2.75 -37.35 -9.39
C ARG A 81 2.10 -36.03 -8.95
N LYS A 82 2.78 -34.91 -9.19
CA LYS A 82 2.23 -33.56 -9.01
C LYS A 82 1.52 -33.13 -10.30
N GLN A 83 0.27 -32.72 -10.18
CA GLN A 83 -0.57 -32.19 -11.25
C GLN A 83 -0.30 -30.68 -11.45
N PRO A 84 -0.65 -30.10 -12.63
CA PRO A 84 -0.47 -28.67 -12.91
C PRO A 84 -1.26 -27.75 -11.98
N ASP A 85 -2.38 -28.23 -11.42
CA ASP A 85 -3.18 -27.54 -10.40
C ASP A 85 -2.60 -27.65 -8.97
N GLY A 86 -1.45 -28.31 -8.82
CA GLY A 86 -0.74 -28.47 -7.56
C GLY A 86 -1.16 -29.68 -6.71
N ARG A 87 -2.14 -30.49 -7.14
CA ARG A 87 -2.54 -31.72 -6.43
C ARG A 87 -1.51 -32.83 -6.59
N PHE A 88 -1.35 -33.64 -5.55
CA PHE A 88 -0.50 -34.84 -5.58
C PHE A 88 -1.39 -36.08 -5.70
N THR A 89 -1.03 -37.00 -6.59
CA THR A 89 -1.75 -38.26 -6.81
C THR A 89 -0.80 -39.45 -6.72
N VAL A 90 -1.26 -40.54 -6.10
CA VAL A 90 -0.49 -41.78 -6.00
C VAL A 90 -0.38 -42.40 -7.38
N ARG A 91 0.82 -42.83 -7.75
CA ARG A 91 0.99 -43.64 -8.94
C ARG A 91 0.51 -45.05 -8.59
N LEU A 92 -0.67 -45.46 -9.05
CA LEU A 92 -1.06 -46.87 -8.96
C LEU A 92 -0.05 -47.68 -9.79
N CYS A 93 0.80 -48.44 -9.10
CA CYS A 93 1.59 -49.48 -9.76
C CYS A 93 0.62 -50.57 -10.23
N VAL A 94 0.18 -50.50 -11.49
CA VAL A 94 -0.34 -51.70 -12.15
C VAL A 94 0.87 -52.57 -12.43
N ARG A 95 1.13 -53.52 -11.53
CA ARG A 95 2.08 -54.61 -11.76
C ARG A 95 1.38 -55.57 -12.74
N LEU A 96 1.67 -55.41 -14.04
CA LEU A 96 1.50 -56.48 -15.03
C LEU A 96 2.58 -57.54 -14.80
#